data_AF-A0AA35PPN8-F1
#
_entry.id   AF-A0AA35PPN8-F1
#
_cell.length_a   1.000
_cell.length_b   1.000
_cell.length_c   1.000
_cell.angle_alpha   90.00
_cell.angle_beta   90.00
_cell.angle_gamma   90.00
#
_symmetry.space_group_name_H-M   'P 1'
#
loop_
_entity.id
_entity.type
_entity.pdbx_description
1 polymer ?
#
loop_
_entity_poly.entity_id
_entity_poly.type
_entity_poly.pdbx_seq_one_letter_code
_entity_poly.pdbx_strand_id
1 'polypeptide(L)'
;MPPCPMKTKSSIFSQAKQHLSINKSYSSFYQDMEHPVTRYLREPLHFQVELLHSEDPQLELYLEDCWATASSDRKSLPQWNIVMDSCENTQDSHQTTFHGVTEDSVPFPTHLKRFEVKMFTFMVDNQALQGQIYFHCSAVICDSSWLAMDTTCARRCIPRRQRVGRSIDSTRSRQVHVSSGPVVIRRDHT
;
A
#
# COMPACT_ATOMS: atom_id res chain seq x y z
N MET A 1 38.05 25.79 20.62
CA MET A 1 37.08 25.71 19.51
C MET A 1 36.12 24.58 19.82
N PRO A 2 34.81 24.81 19.92
CA PRO A 2 33.86 23.71 20.09
C PRO A 2 33.74 22.94 18.76
N PRO A 3 33.53 21.61 18.80
CA PRO A 3 33.30 20.82 17.61
C PRO A 3 31.99 21.25 16.95
N CYS A 4 32.00 21.40 15.62
CA CYS A 4 30.80 21.69 14.84
C CYS A 4 29.72 20.64 15.13
N PRO A 5 28.45 21.05 15.31
CA PRO A 5 27.35 20.11 15.42
C PRO A 5 27.30 19.24 14.16
N MET A 6 27.35 17.92 14.37
CA MET A 6 27.14 16.94 13.31
C MET A 6 25.76 17.19 12.70
N LYS A 7 25.75 17.47 11.39
CA LYS A 7 24.53 17.62 10.60
C LYS A 7 23.64 16.40 10.84
N THR A 8 22.50 16.63 11.47
CA THR A 8 21.39 15.68 11.56
C THR A 8 21.06 15.24 10.14
N LYS A 9 21.33 13.96 9.82
CA LYS A 9 21.02 13.39 8.51
C LYS A 9 19.54 13.59 8.23
N SER A 10 19.27 14.43 7.22
CA SER A 10 18.04 14.57 6.45
C SER A 10 16.71 14.20 7.12
N SER A 11 16.02 15.22 7.59
CA SER A 11 14.56 15.29 7.48
C SER A 11 14.17 15.45 5.99
N ILE A 12 14.42 14.45 5.15
CA ILE A 12 13.83 14.42 3.81
C ILE A 12 12.39 13.95 3.97
N PHE A 13 11.45 14.80 3.55
CA PHE A 13 10.03 14.50 3.43
C PHE A 13 9.87 13.21 2.64
N SER A 14 9.60 12.11 3.34
CA SER A 14 9.46 10.79 2.73
C SER A 14 8.12 10.76 2.01
N GLN A 15 8.12 11.04 0.72
CA GLN A 15 6.94 10.98 -0.14
C GLN A 15 6.79 9.58 -0.70
N ALA A 16 5.57 9.07 -0.83
CA ALA A 16 5.30 7.82 -1.52
C ALA A 16 4.23 8.01 -2.59
N LYS A 17 4.24 7.18 -3.61
CA LYS A 17 3.19 7.15 -4.65
C LYS A 17 2.67 5.72 -4.82
N GLN A 18 1.37 5.62 -5.05
CA GLN A 18 0.72 4.37 -5.43
C GLN A 18 0.48 4.38 -6.93
N HIS A 19 0.96 3.35 -7.60
CA HIS A 19 0.86 3.13 -9.03
C HIS A 19 -0.07 1.95 -9.30
N LEU A 20 -0.91 2.08 -10.32
CA LEU A 20 -1.66 0.95 -10.88
C LEU A 20 -0.89 0.41 -12.08
N SER A 21 -0.44 -0.84 -12.01
CA SER A 21 0.24 -1.51 -13.12
C SER A 21 -0.76 -2.05 -14.13
N ILE A 22 -0.34 -2.04 -15.39
CA ILE A 22 -1.14 -2.57 -16.50
C ILE A 22 -1.35 -4.09 -16.33
N ASN A 23 -0.34 -4.81 -15.82
CA ASN A 23 -0.39 -6.26 -15.63
C ASN A 23 0.58 -6.73 -14.52
N LYS A 24 0.64 -8.05 -14.29
CA LYS A 24 1.45 -8.67 -13.23
C LYS A 24 2.98 -8.53 -13.36
N SER A 25 3.50 -7.99 -14.46
CA SER A 25 4.95 -7.79 -14.63
C SER A 25 5.47 -6.57 -13.86
N TYR A 26 4.60 -5.63 -13.50
CA TYR A 26 4.98 -4.34 -12.90
C TYR A 26 6.01 -3.55 -13.73
N SER A 27 6.03 -3.75 -15.05
CA SER A 27 6.95 -3.07 -15.97
C SER A 27 6.39 -1.77 -16.55
N SER A 28 5.08 -1.56 -16.43
CA SER A 28 4.37 -0.38 -16.95
C SER A 28 3.19 -0.04 -16.04
N PHE A 29 2.91 1.25 -15.93
CA PHE A 29 1.93 1.81 -15.01
C PHE A 29 1.04 2.81 -15.74
N TYR A 30 -0.20 2.89 -15.31
CA TYR A 30 -1.12 3.94 -15.77
C TYR A 30 -0.65 5.30 -15.30
N GLN A 31 -0.75 6.28 -16.19
CA GLN A 31 -0.50 7.68 -15.91
C GLN A 31 -1.76 8.35 -15.34
N ASP A 32 -1.56 9.46 -14.62
CA ASP A 32 -2.66 10.20 -13.98
C ASP A 32 -3.73 10.64 -15.00
N MET A 33 -3.34 10.90 -16.25
CA MET A 33 -4.24 11.29 -17.36
C MET A 33 -5.08 10.14 -17.94
N GLU A 34 -4.70 8.89 -17.70
CA GLU A 34 -5.41 7.70 -18.19
C GLU A 34 -6.55 7.27 -17.26
N HIS A 35 -6.70 7.96 -16.13
CA HIS A 35 -7.79 7.71 -15.21
C HIS A 35 -9.10 8.43 -15.62
N PRO A 36 -10.27 7.82 -15.35
CA PRO A 36 -10.46 6.54 -14.70
C PRO A 36 -10.15 5.34 -15.60
N VAL A 37 -9.38 4.39 -15.08
CA VAL A 37 -9.03 3.16 -15.80
C VAL A 37 -10.21 2.20 -15.74
N THR A 38 -10.63 1.64 -16.89
CA THR A 38 -11.70 0.64 -16.93
C THR A 38 -11.14 -0.76 -16.70
N ARG A 39 -11.78 -1.52 -15.82
CA ARG A 39 -11.46 -2.92 -15.49
C ARG A 39 -12.71 -3.76 -15.28
N TYR A 40 -12.55 -5.07 -15.38
CA TYR A 40 -13.64 -6.04 -15.25
C TYR A 40 -13.51 -6.86 -13.96
N LEU A 41 -14.64 -7.32 -13.42
CA LEU A 41 -14.71 -8.01 -12.11
C LEU A 41 -13.84 -9.26 -11.97
N ARG A 42 -13.42 -9.86 -13.09
CA ARG A 42 -12.58 -11.06 -13.09
C ARG A 42 -11.10 -10.77 -13.27
N GLU A 43 -10.76 -9.54 -13.65
CA GLU A 43 -9.39 -9.14 -13.89
C GLU A 43 -8.76 -8.64 -12.59
N PRO A 44 -7.61 -9.17 -12.16
CA PRO A 44 -6.94 -8.62 -10.99
C PRO A 44 -6.40 -7.21 -11.25
N LEU A 45 -6.31 -6.40 -10.18
CA LEU A 45 -5.54 -5.16 -10.17
C LEU A 45 -4.17 -5.41 -9.57
N HIS A 46 -3.15 -4.78 -10.15
CA HIS A 46 -1.78 -4.87 -9.68
C HIS A 46 -1.32 -3.49 -9.23
N PHE A 47 -0.98 -3.36 -7.95
CA PHE A 47 -0.57 -2.10 -7.35
C PHE A 47 0.87 -2.15 -6.90
N GLN A 48 1.59 -1.05 -7.11
CA GLN A 48 2.92 -0.82 -6.55
C GLN A 48 2.87 0.45 -5.71
N VAL A 49 3.28 0.37 -4.44
CA VAL A 49 3.59 1.56 -3.66
C VAL A 49 5.10 1.73 -3.65
N GLU A 50 5.54 2.96 -3.92
CA GLU A 50 6.94 3.32 -4.09
C GLU A 50 7.29 4.51 -3.21
N LEU A 51 8.40 4.39 -2.48
CA LEU A 51 9.04 5.50 -1.79
C LEU A 51 9.78 6.37 -2.81
N LEU A 52 9.45 7.67 -2.84
CA LEU A 52 10.02 8.63 -3.76
C LEU A 52 11.17 9.41 -3.11
N HIS A 53 12.12 9.84 -3.95
CA HIS A 53 13.20 10.76 -3.60
C HIS A 53 14.12 10.28 -2.46
N SER A 54 14.26 8.96 -2.30
CA SER A 54 15.19 8.34 -1.37
C SER A 54 16.00 7.26 -2.08
N GLU A 55 17.29 7.22 -1.81
CA GLU A 55 18.22 6.18 -2.24
C GLU A 55 18.88 5.49 -1.03
N ASP A 56 18.31 5.68 0.16
CA ASP A 56 18.85 5.10 1.38
C ASP A 56 18.47 3.60 1.46
N PRO A 57 19.41 2.66 1.34
CA PRO A 57 19.13 1.23 1.38
C PRO A 57 18.70 0.74 2.76
N GLN A 58 18.87 1.56 3.82
CA GLN A 58 18.37 1.24 5.15
C GLN A 58 16.86 1.49 5.26
N LEU A 59 16.26 2.27 4.36
CA LEU A 59 14.81 2.47 4.40
C LEU A 59 14.08 1.29 3.78
N GLU A 60 13.01 0.88 4.45
CA GLU A 60 12.06 -0.10 3.96
C GLU A 60 10.64 0.41 4.12
N LEU A 61 9.85 0.25 3.05
CA LEU A 61 8.44 0.61 3.00
C LEU A 61 7.59 -0.58 3.45
N TYR A 62 6.63 -0.36 4.34
CA TYR A 62 5.63 -1.35 4.73
C TYR A 62 4.23 -0.81 4.46
N LEU A 63 3.31 -1.65 3.97
CA LEU A 63 1.88 -1.29 3.91
C LEU A 63 1.27 -1.62 5.26
N GLU A 64 0.59 -0.68 5.90
CA GLU A 64 -0.12 -0.93 7.15
C GLU A 64 -1.54 -1.40 6.85
N ASP A 65 -2.34 -0.54 6.23
CA ASP A 65 -3.71 -0.85 5.83
C ASP A 65 -3.95 -0.35 4.41
N CYS A 66 -4.62 -1.14 3.58
CA CYS A 66 -5.10 -0.72 2.28
C CYS A 66 -6.58 -1.00 2.19
N TRP A 67 -7.33 -0.07 1.61
CA TRP A 67 -8.77 -0.19 1.47
C TRP A 67 -9.27 0.51 0.22
N ALA A 68 -10.50 0.18 -0.16
CA ALA A 68 -11.18 0.83 -1.27
C ALA A 68 -12.47 1.51 -0.80
N THR A 69 -12.87 2.55 -1.53
CA THR A 69 -14.10 3.33 -1.30
C THR A 69 -14.82 3.62 -2.62
N ALA A 70 -16.13 3.89 -2.53
CA ALA A 70 -16.95 4.31 -3.67
C ALA A 70 -16.83 5.81 -4.00
N SER A 71 -16.01 6.56 -3.25
CA SER A 71 -15.76 7.98 -3.48
C SER A 71 -14.29 8.32 -3.26
N SER A 72 -13.83 9.46 -3.77
CA SER A 72 -12.45 9.92 -3.63
C SER A 72 -12.05 10.22 -2.17
N ASP A 73 -13.01 10.42 -1.28
CA ASP A 73 -12.72 10.57 0.15
C ASP A 73 -12.36 9.22 0.75
N ARG A 74 -11.09 9.11 1.18
CA ARG A 74 -10.53 7.94 1.85
C ARG A 74 -11.29 7.53 3.12
N LYS A 75 -12.04 8.44 3.75
CA LYS A 75 -12.83 8.17 4.96
C LYS A 75 -14.30 7.85 4.67
N SER A 76 -14.71 7.92 3.40
CA SER A 76 -16.09 7.60 3.01
C SER A 76 -16.41 6.13 3.28
N LEU A 77 -17.71 5.86 3.43
CA LEU A 77 -18.27 4.52 3.55
C LEU A 77 -19.09 4.21 2.29
N PRO A 78 -19.22 2.93 1.90
CA PRO A 78 -18.56 1.74 2.49
C PRO A 78 -17.05 1.67 2.24
N GLN A 79 -16.33 0.90 3.08
CA GLN A 79 -14.90 0.59 2.92
C GLN A 79 -14.71 -0.92 2.74
N TRP A 80 -13.86 -1.31 1.79
CA TRP A 80 -13.46 -2.70 1.58
C TRP A 80 -11.99 -2.86 1.94
N ASN A 81 -11.70 -3.68 2.96
CA ASN A 81 -10.33 -3.88 3.44
C ASN A 81 -9.57 -4.86 2.54
N ILE A 82 -8.41 -4.42 2.05
CA ILE A 82 -7.54 -5.15 1.11
C ILE A 82 -6.33 -5.69 1.87
N VAL A 83 -5.60 -4.81 2.55
CA VAL A 83 -4.49 -5.14 3.45
C VAL A 83 -4.90 -4.68 4.84
N MET A 84 -4.67 -5.51 5.86
CA MET A 84 -4.91 -5.15 7.25
C MET A 84 -3.69 -5.52 8.09
N ASP A 85 -3.23 -4.60 8.94
CA ASP A 85 -2.14 -4.87 9.88
C ASP A 85 -0.86 -5.41 9.19
N SER A 86 -0.55 -4.89 8.01
CA SER A 86 0.56 -5.33 7.14
C SER A 86 0.45 -6.73 6.57
N CYS A 87 -0.75 -7.32 6.60
CA CYS A 87 -1.01 -8.67 6.14
C CYS A 87 -2.09 -8.73 5.08
N GLU A 88 -2.01 -9.78 4.27
CA GLU A 88 -3.06 -10.16 3.34
C GLU A 88 -4.36 -10.37 4.12
N ASN A 89 -5.44 -9.74 3.66
CA ASN A 89 -6.75 -10.00 4.24
C ASN A 89 -7.26 -11.38 3.78
N THR A 90 -7.06 -12.40 4.60
CA THR A 90 -7.57 -13.76 4.33
C THR A 90 -8.95 -14.03 4.91
N GLN A 91 -9.53 -13.07 5.66
CA GLN A 91 -10.79 -13.27 6.38
C GLN A 91 -12.01 -13.00 5.48
N ASP A 92 -11.82 -12.33 4.36
CA ASP A 92 -12.86 -12.04 3.39
C ASP A 92 -12.55 -12.71 2.05
N SER A 93 -13.52 -12.72 1.13
CA SER A 93 -13.34 -13.09 -0.29
C SER A 93 -12.29 -12.23 -1.03
N HIS A 94 -11.70 -11.25 -0.33
CA HIS A 94 -10.72 -10.26 -0.75
C HIS A 94 -9.28 -10.79 -0.80
N GLN A 95 -9.05 -11.84 -1.60
CA GLN A 95 -7.71 -12.39 -1.78
C GLN A 95 -6.74 -11.32 -2.33
N THR A 96 -5.92 -10.82 -1.42
CA THR A 96 -4.76 -9.97 -1.72
C THR A 96 -3.54 -10.85 -1.72
N THR A 97 -2.69 -10.71 -2.74
CA THR A 97 -1.42 -11.46 -2.82
C THR A 97 -0.27 -10.47 -2.93
N PHE A 98 0.69 -10.54 -2.01
CA PHE A 98 1.93 -9.78 -2.13
C PHE A 98 2.86 -10.43 -3.15
N HIS A 99 3.52 -9.59 -3.95
CA HIS A 99 4.52 -10.00 -4.92
C HIS A 99 5.89 -9.51 -4.48
N GLY A 100 6.85 -10.43 -4.37
CA GLY A 100 8.22 -10.09 -3.98
C GLY A 100 8.91 -9.19 -5.01
N VAL A 101 9.77 -8.28 -4.53
CA VAL A 101 10.64 -7.44 -5.35
C VAL A 101 12.08 -7.85 -5.04
N THR A 102 12.84 -8.21 -6.08
CA THR A 102 14.21 -8.70 -5.95
C THR A 102 15.21 -7.64 -6.43
N GLU A 103 16.44 -7.68 -5.91
CA GLU A 103 17.52 -6.76 -6.31
C GLU A 103 17.82 -6.84 -7.81
N ASP A 104 17.67 -8.01 -8.43
CA ASP A 104 17.87 -8.19 -9.87
C ASP A 104 16.87 -7.40 -10.73
N SER A 105 15.75 -6.97 -10.16
CA SER A 105 14.65 -6.33 -10.90
C SER A 105 14.69 -4.81 -10.88
N VAL A 106 15.18 -4.21 -9.79
CA VAL A 106 15.12 -2.76 -9.53
C VAL A 106 16.17 -2.34 -8.50
N PRO A 107 16.69 -1.10 -8.57
CA PRO A 107 17.47 -0.53 -7.48
C PRO A 107 16.56 -0.33 -6.25
N PHE A 108 17.06 -0.65 -5.06
CA PHE A 108 16.36 -0.49 -3.77
C PHE A 108 15.01 -1.23 -3.69
N PRO A 109 14.98 -2.58 -3.74
CA PRO A 109 13.72 -3.35 -3.68
C PRO A 109 12.91 -3.11 -2.40
N THR A 110 13.56 -2.71 -1.30
CA THR A 110 12.92 -2.37 -0.02
C THR A 110 12.04 -1.12 -0.09
N HIS A 111 12.21 -0.27 -1.12
CA HIS A 111 11.42 0.94 -1.34
C HIS A 111 10.08 0.66 -2.03
N LEU A 112 9.86 -0.58 -2.44
CA LEU A 112 8.74 -1.00 -3.26
C LEU A 112 7.93 -2.09 -2.56
N LYS A 113 6.61 -1.97 -2.59
CA LYS A 113 5.70 -3.06 -2.24
C LYS A 113 4.70 -3.27 -3.35
N ARG A 114 4.67 -4.49 -3.89
CA ARG A 114 3.79 -4.93 -4.98
C ARG A 114 2.73 -5.86 -4.42
N PHE A 115 1.49 -5.64 -4.80
CA PHE A 115 0.38 -6.50 -4.39
C PHE A 115 -0.71 -6.56 -5.46
N GLU A 116 -1.39 -7.70 -5.49
CA GLU A 116 -2.52 -7.96 -6.36
C GLU A 116 -3.82 -7.95 -5.55
N VAL A 117 -4.86 -7.36 -6.11
CA VAL A 117 -6.22 -7.37 -5.56
C VAL A 117 -7.14 -8.01 -6.58
N LYS A 118 -7.77 -9.14 -6.22
CA LYS A 118 -8.81 -9.74 -7.07
C LYS A 118 -10.08 -8.89 -7.02
N MET A 119 -10.75 -8.71 -8.14
CA MET A 119 -11.89 -7.78 -8.28
C MET A 119 -13.26 -8.37 -7.94
N PHE A 120 -13.37 -9.67 -7.65
CA PHE A 120 -14.60 -10.34 -7.17
C PHE A 120 -15.10 -9.85 -5.80
N THR A 121 -14.54 -8.74 -5.33
CA THR A 121 -14.47 -8.25 -3.96
C THR A 121 -15.35 -7.03 -3.75
N PHE A 122 -15.66 -6.31 -4.82
CA PHE A 122 -16.54 -5.14 -4.79
C PHE A 122 -17.99 -5.56 -5.05
N MET A 123 -18.51 -6.51 -4.27
CA MET A 123 -19.93 -6.89 -4.30
C MET A 123 -20.62 -6.43 -3.01
N VAL A 124 -21.75 -5.73 -3.12
CA VAL A 124 -22.63 -5.39 -1.99
C VAL A 124 -23.95 -6.10 -2.23
N ASP A 125 -24.44 -6.85 -1.25
CA ASP A 125 -25.68 -7.66 -1.35
C ASP A 125 -25.74 -8.58 -2.60
N ASN A 126 -24.63 -9.27 -2.91
CA ASN A 126 -24.44 -10.10 -4.11
C ASN A 126 -24.60 -9.35 -5.45
N GLN A 127 -24.63 -8.02 -5.43
CA GLN A 127 -24.58 -7.20 -6.63
C GLN A 127 -23.19 -6.61 -6.78
N ALA A 128 -22.56 -6.86 -7.93
CA ALA A 128 -21.31 -6.20 -8.24
C ALA A 128 -21.50 -4.69 -8.29
N LEU A 129 -20.65 -3.98 -7.55
CA LEU A 129 -20.51 -2.54 -7.61
C LEU A 129 -20.05 -2.19 -9.02
N GLN A 130 -20.95 -1.57 -9.76
CA GLN A 130 -20.65 -0.92 -11.02
C GLN A 130 -20.40 0.54 -10.71
N GLY A 131 -19.23 1.05 -11.09
CA GLY A 131 -18.89 2.44 -10.81
C GLY A 131 -17.41 2.66 -10.58
N GLN A 132 -17.09 3.87 -10.14
CA GLN A 132 -15.74 4.29 -9.81
C GLN A 132 -15.39 3.85 -8.39
N ILE A 133 -14.28 3.12 -8.27
CA ILE A 133 -13.69 2.69 -7.01
C ILE A 133 -12.34 3.39 -6.86
N TYR A 134 -12.08 3.87 -5.65
CA TYR A 134 -10.83 4.51 -5.26
C TYR A 134 -10.09 3.59 -4.32
N PHE A 135 -8.76 3.53 -4.47
CA PHE A 135 -7.91 2.65 -3.67
C PHE A 135 -6.93 3.51 -2.88
N HIS A 136 -6.83 3.18 -1.61
CA HIS A 136 -6.05 3.93 -0.63
C HIS A 136 -5.16 2.98 0.16
N CYS A 137 -3.98 3.45 0.55
CA CYS A 137 -3.14 2.76 1.50
C CYS A 137 -2.57 3.74 2.54
N SER A 138 -2.47 3.26 3.77
CA SER A 138 -1.59 3.75 4.81
C SER A 138 -0.30 2.93 4.73
N ALA A 139 0.84 3.60 4.64
CA ALA A 139 2.15 2.97 4.60
C ALA A 139 3.03 3.54 5.72
N VAL A 140 3.96 2.73 6.20
CA VAL A 140 4.94 3.09 7.22
C VAL A 140 6.32 2.90 6.64
N ILE A 141 7.19 3.89 6.84
CA ILE A 141 8.59 3.82 6.41
C ILE A 141 9.46 3.58 7.63
N CYS A 142 10.27 2.54 7.54
CA CYS A 142 11.08 2.00 8.61
C CYS A 142 12.56 2.10 8.25
N ASP A 143 13.39 2.44 9.22
CA ASP A 143 14.85 2.39 9.09
C ASP A 143 15.37 1.08 9.68
N SER A 144 15.99 0.26 8.84
CA SER A 144 16.48 -1.08 9.17
C SER A 144 17.49 -1.06 10.31
N SER A 145 18.23 0.04 10.48
CA SER A 145 19.21 0.22 11.54
C SER A 145 18.59 0.33 12.95
N TRP A 146 17.27 0.56 13.05
CA TRP A 146 16.55 0.76 14.32
C TRP A 146 15.35 -0.19 14.51
N LEU A 147 15.19 -1.22 13.68
CA LEU A 147 14.03 -2.14 13.73
C LEU A 147 13.80 -2.77 15.11
N ALA A 148 14.85 -2.96 15.91
CA ALA A 148 14.73 -3.50 17.26
C ALA A 148 13.99 -2.57 18.25
N MET A 149 13.91 -1.27 17.95
CA MET A 149 13.27 -0.26 18.79
C MET A 149 11.89 0.17 18.28
N ASP A 150 11.55 -0.16 17.03
CA ASP A 150 10.28 0.25 16.41
C ASP A 150 9.28 -0.91 16.36
N THR A 151 8.37 -0.92 17.33
CA THR A 151 7.33 -1.95 17.43
C THR A 151 6.34 -1.94 16.26
N THR A 152 6.22 -0.82 15.54
CA THR A 152 5.35 -0.69 14.36
C THR A 152 6.00 -1.38 13.17
N CYS A 153 7.32 -1.19 12.99
CA CYS A 153 8.11 -1.86 11.97
C CYS A 153 8.42 -3.33 12.30
N ALA A 154 8.41 -3.71 13.58
CA ALA A 154 8.55 -5.09 14.03
C ALA A 154 7.25 -5.92 13.87
N ARG A 155 6.16 -5.33 13.35
CA ARG A 155 4.91 -6.05 13.05
C ARG A 155 5.15 -7.06 11.94
N ARG A 156 5.59 -8.26 12.32
CA ARG A 156 5.39 -9.47 11.52
C ARG A 156 3.91 -9.81 11.55
N CYS A 157 3.40 -10.44 10.50
CA CYS A 157 2.00 -10.81 10.41
C CYS A 157 1.52 -11.64 11.61
N ILE A 158 0.96 -10.97 12.62
CA ILE A 158 0.41 -11.57 13.82
C ILE A 158 -1.11 -11.46 13.70
N PRO A 159 -1.84 -12.58 13.55
CA PRO A 159 -3.30 -12.57 13.47
C PRO A 159 -3.94 -11.86 14.68
N ARG A 160 -5.01 -11.10 14.41
CA ARG A 160 -5.75 -10.24 15.36
C ARG A 160 -6.09 -10.85 16.73
N ARG A 161 -6.15 -12.19 16.87
CA ARG A 161 -6.57 -12.86 18.11
C ARG A 161 -5.63 -12.69 19.32
N GLN A 162 -4.45 -12.08 19.15
CA GLN A 162 -3.47 -11.91 20.24
C GLN A 162 -3.27 -10.46 20.73
N ARG A 163 -4.03 -9.46 20.24
CA ARG A 163 -3.81 -8.06 20.65
C ARG A 163 -4.73 -7.62 21.79
N VAL A 164 -4.30 -7.87 23.02
CA VAL A 164 -4.69 -7.03 24.16
C VAL A 164 -3.69 -5.89 24.27
N GLY A 165 -4.20 -4.67 24.06
CA GLY A 165 -3.67 -3.37 24.51
C GLY A 165 -2.16 -3.11 24.43
N ARG A 166 -1.74 -2.34 23.42
CA ARG A 166 -0.58 -1.44 23.54
C ARG A 166 -0.88 -0.14 22.80
N SER A 167 -0.93 0.99 23.51
CA SER A 167 -1.00 2.31 22.89
C SER A 167 0.30 2.60 22.15
N ILE A 168 0.16 3.19 20.98
CA ILE A 168 1.21 3.47 20.01
C ILE A 168 1.89 4.77 20.42
N ASP A 169 3.18 4.71 20.74
CA ASP A 169 4.07 5.88 20.75
C ASP A 169 5.37 5.50 20.04
N SER A 170 5.36 5.55 18.70
CA SER A 170 6.54 5.35 17.87
C SER A 170 6.91 6.67 17.20
N THR A 171 7.69 7.49 17.91
CA THR A 171 8.12 8.84 17.49
C THR A 171 9.04 8.86 16.25
N ARG A 172 9.32 7.72 15.60
CA ARG A 172 10.31 7.61 14.49
C ARG A 172 9.82 6.89 13.23
N SER A 173 8.78 6.06 13.31
CA SER A 173 8.08 5.53 12.14
C SER A 173 7.34 6.67 11.44
N ARG A 174 7.51 6.84 10.13
CA ARG A 174 6.78 7.85 9.36
C ARG A 174 5.60 7.20 8.65
N GLN A 175 4.39 7.59 9.02
CA GLN A 175 3.17 7.17 8.35
C GLN A 175 2.90 8.07 7.13
N VAL A 176 2.56 7.46 6.00
CA VAL A 176 2.27 8.14 4.74
C VAL A 176 0.99 7.55 4.15
N HIS A 177 0.11 8.41 3.64
CA HIS A 177 -1.09 7.98 2.93
C HIS A 177 -0.93 8.17 1.44
N VAL A 178 -1.23 7.13 0.69
CA VAL A 178 -1.19 7.12 -0.77
C VAL A 178 -2.54 6.69 -1.33
N SER A 179 -2.82 7.10 -2.56
CA SER A 179 -4.04 6.71 -3.26
C SER A 179 -3.75 6.63 -4.76
N SER A 180 -4.33 5.66 -5.44
CA SER A 180 -4.31 5.63 -6.91
C SER A 180 -5.43 6.48 -7.49
N GLY A 181 -5.36 6.77 -8.80
CA GLY A 181 -6.51 7.32 -9.51
C GLY A 181 -7.70 6.34 -9.54
N PRO A 182 -8.90 6.83 -9.90
CA PRO A 182 -10.12 6.03 -9.92
C PRO A 182 -10.06 4.87 -10.91
N VAL A 183 -10.71 3.76 -10.56
CA VAL A 183 -10.88 2.59 -11.42
C VAL A 183 -12.38 2.36 -11.62
N VAL A 184 -12.83 2.32 -12.87
CA VAL A 184 -14.22 1.98 -13.21
C VAL A 184 -14.34 0.47 -13.33
N ILE A 185 -15.18 -0.13 -12.49
CA ILE A 185 -15.48 -1.55 -12.51
C ILE A 185 -16.70 -1.81 -13.37
N ARG A 186 -16.56 -2.67 -14.37
CA ARG A 186 -17.66 -3.14 -15.24
C ARG A 186 -17.86 -4.64 -15.09
N ARG A 187 -19.08 -5.11 -15.38
CA ARG A 187 -19.34 -6.53 -15.61
C ARG A 187 -18.81 -6.89 -17.00
N ASP A 188 -18.30 -8.12 -17.16
CA ASP A 188 -18.03 -8.67 -18.48
C ASP A 188 -19.30 -8.55 -19.33
N HIS A 189 -19.16 -8.02 -20.53
CA HIS A 189 -20.16 -8.18 -21.58
C HIS A 189 -19.99 -9.60 -22.11
N THR A 190 -20.76 -10.56 -21.59
CA THR A 190 -21.05 -11.80 -22.32
C THR A 190 -21.69 -11.47 -23.65
#